data_AF-A0AB74LWY8-F1
#
_entry.id   AF-A0AB74LWY8-F1
#
_cell.length_a   1.000
_cell.length_b   1.000
_cell.length_c   1.000
_cell.angle_alpha   90.00
_cell.angle_beta   90.00
_cell.angle_gamma   90.00
#
_symmetry.space_group_name_H-M   'P 1'
#
loop_
_entity.id
_entity.type
_entity.pdbx_description
1 polymer ?
#
loop_
_entity_poly.entity_id
_entity_poly.type
_entity_poly.pdbx_seq_one_letter_code
_entity_poly.pdbx_strand_id
1 'polypeptide(L)'
;MPVESWTKPEETPALAATATAMIDAALVGSGLARDAYWAAVRKGYNTPYNDPQPKPAPAPTAPQPPVRIDLGEAPALPVAAMAAQNAAAEIHAG
;
A
#
# COMPACT_ATOMS: atom_id res chain seq x y z
N MET A 1 -4.83 13.03 -26.38
CA MET A 1 -3.66 13.76 -25.84
C MET A 1 -2.71 12.72 -25.28
N PRO A 2 -1.41 12.72 -25.63
CA PRO A 2 -0.45 11.82 -24.99
C PRO A 2 -0.34 12.22 -23.51
N VAL A 3 -0.50 11.25 -22.61
CA VAL A 3 -0.24 11.46 -21.19
C VAL A 3 1.27 11.36 -21.03
N GLU A 4 1.92 12.50 -20.86
CA GLU A 4 3.34 12.52 -20.54
C GLU A 4 3.52 11.86 -19.17
N SER A 5 4.34 10.81 -19.12
CA SER A 5 4.72 10.18 -17.87
C SER A 5 5.51 11.20 -17.05
N TRP A 6 5.10 11.40 -15.80
CA TRP A 6 5.82 12.24 -14.83
C TRP A 6 7.12 11.58 -14.36
N THR A 7 7.37 10.33 -14.78
CA THR A 7 8.57 9.56 -14.49
C THR A 7 9.37 9.37 -15.75
N LYS A 8 10.66 9.73 -15.72
CA LYS A 8 11.54 9.51 -16.86
C LYS A 8 11.91 8.02 -16.97
N PRO A 9 12.07 7.47 -18.19
CA PRO A 9 12.42 6.06 -18.39
C PRO A 9 13.68 5.63 -17.63
N GLU A 10 14.69 6.49 -17.59
CA GLU A 10 15.96 6.28 -16.89
C GLU A 10 15.82 6.20 -15.35
N GLU A 11 14.79 6.83 -14.78
CA GLU A 11 14.52 6.83 -13.34
C GLU A 11 13.68 5.61 -12.91
N THR A 12 12.96 5.02 -13.87
CA THR A 12 12.06 3.88 -13.65
C THR A 12 12.70 2.69 -12.93
N PRO A 13 13.89 2.19 -13.29
CA PRO A 13 14.50 1.05 -12.60
C PRO A 13 14.84 1.35 -11.14
N ALA A 14 15.33 2.57 -10.85
CA ALA A 14 15.67 2.99 -9.49
C ALA A 14 14.41 3.12 -8.61
N LEU A 15 13.35 3.70 -9.18
CA LEU A 15 12.06 3.82 -8.50
C LEU A 15 11.41 2.45 -8.26
N ALA A 16 11.48 1.53 -9.23
CA ALA A 16 10.96 0.18 -9.09
C ALA A 16 11.68 -0.61 -7.98
N ALA A 17 13.01 -0.49 -7.90
CA ALA A 17 13.79 -1.10 -6.83
C ALA A 17 13.40 -0.54 -5.45
N THR A 18 13.24 0.79 -5.36
CA THR A 18 12.83 1.48 -4.13
C THR A 18 11.44 1.04 -3.68
N ALA A 19 10.47 1.05 -4.60
CA ALA A 19 9.11 0.61 -4.32
C ALA A 19 9.07 -0.86 -3.86
N THR A 20 9.85 -1.74 -4.50
CA THR A 20 9.94 -3.15 -4.11
C THR A 20 10.45 -3.31 -2.68
N ALA A 21 11.51 -2.58 -2.31
CA ALA A 21 12.06 -2.61 -0.95
C ALA A 21 11.06 -2.12 0.10
N MET A 22 10.32 -1.04 -0.20
CA MET A 22 9.28 -0.53 0.69
C MET A 22 8.13 -1.53 0.88
N ILE A 23 7.70 -2.19 -0.20
CA ILE A 23 6.67 -3.23 -0.15
C ILE A 23 7.16 -4.41 0.68
N ASP A 24 8.39 -4.89 0.46
CA ASP A 24 8.96 -6.00 1.20
C ASP A 24 9.07 -5.70 2.70
N ALA A 25 9.49 -4.50 3.07
CA ALA A 25 9.54 -4.06 4.45
C ALA A 25 8.14 -4.01 5.10
N ALA A 26 7.14 -3.50 4.38
CA ALA A 26 5.76 -3.47 4.86
C ALA A 26 5.18 -4.88 5.03
N LEU A 27 5.53 -5.82 4.14
CA LEU A 27 5.06 -7.19 4.21
C LEU A 27 5.56 -7.91 5.46
N VAL A 28 6.80 -7.69 5.87
CA VAL A 28 7.37 -8.28 7.10
C VAL A 28 6.53 -7.94 8.33
N GLY A 29 6.04 -6.70 8.44
CA GLY A 29 5.19 -6.27 9.56
C GLY A 29 3.72 -6.70 9.46
N SER A 30 3.26 -7.10 8.27
CA SER A 30 1.85 -7.41 8.01
C SER A 30 1.44 -8.85 8.29
N GLY A 31 2.42 -9.77 8.39
CA GLY A 31 2.16 -11.22 8.47
C GLY A 31 1.61 -11.83 7.17
N LEU A 32 1.49 -11.05 6.09
CA LEU A 32 1.05 -11.53 4.78
C LEU A 32 2.22 -12.14 4.00
N ALA A 33 2.01 -13.32 3.42
CA ALA A 33 2.99 -13.92 2.53
C ALA A 33 3.17 -13.08 1.26
N ARG A 34 4.43 -12.89 0.83
CA ARG A 34 4.78 -12.14 -0.39
C ARG A 34 4.01 -12.61 -1.62
N ASP A 35 3.86 -13.92 -1.81
CA ASP A 35 3.10 -14.48 -2.93
C ASP A 35 1.60 -14.15 -2.85
N ALA A 36 1.01 -14.17 -1.66
CA ALA A 36 -0.40 -13.83 -1.46
C ALA A 36 -0.66 -12.35 -1.80
N TYR A 37 0.24 -11.46 -1.40
CA TYR A 37 0.21 -10.05 -1.78
C TYR A 37 0.24 -9.89 -3.31
N TRP A 38 1.24 -10.45 -3.99
CA TRP A 38 1.36 -10.30 -5.44
C TRP A 38 0.23 -10.98 -6.23
N ALA A 39 -0.34 -12.07 -5.71
CA ALA A 39 -1.54 -12.67 -6.27
C ALA A 39 -2.75 -11.72 -6.18
N ALA A 40 -2.94 -11.04 -5.04
CA ALA A 40 -3.98 -10.05 -4.86
C ALA A 40 -3.78 -8.82 -5.77
N VAL A 41 -2.54 -8.32 -5.90
CA VAL A 41 -2.20 -7.21 -6.81
C VAL A 41 -2.53 -7.58 -8.26
N ARG A 42 -2.06 -8.74 -8.74
CA ARG A 42 -2.39 -9.21 -10.10
C ARG A 42 -3.89 -9.36 -10.31
N LYS A 43 -4.61 -9.92 -9.32
CA LYS A 43 -6.08 -10.02 -9.36
C LYS A 43 -6.71 -8.64 -9.47
N GLY A 44 -6.33 -7.69 -8.60
CA GLY A 44 -6.86 -6.34 -8.52
C GLY A 44 -6.63 -5.50 -9.79
N TYR A 45 -5.44 -5.59 -10.38
CA TYR A 45 -5.12 -4.89 -11.63
C TYR A 45 -5.82 -5.50 -12.84
N ASN A 46 -6.05 -6.82 -12.87
CA ASN A 46 -6.79 -7.48 -13.95
C ASN A 46 -8.29 -7.56 -13.73
N THR A 47 -8.83 -7.13 -12.58
CA THR A 47 -10.27 -7.27 -12.27
C THR A 47 -11.23 -6.76 -13.34
N PRO A 48 -11.02 -5.60 -14.02
CA PRO A 48 -11.94 -5.19 -15.08
C PRO A 48 -11.92 -6.10 -16.34
N TYR A 49 -10.91 -6.97 -16.48
CA TYR A 49 -10.76 -7.87 -17.62
C TYR A 49 -10.88 -9.36 -17.25
N ASN A 50 -10.97 -9.65 -15.96
CA ASN A 50 -10.96 -10.98 -15.41
C ASN A 50 -12.00 -11.04 -14.30
N ASP A 51 -13.25 -10.68 -14.64
CA ASP A 51 -14.39 -10.85 -13.75
C ASP A 51 -14.47 -12.34 -13.42
N PRO A 52 -14.15 -12.78 -12.18
CA PRO A 52 -14.37 -14.17 -11.84
C PRO A 52 -15.89 -14.37 -11.91
N GLN A 53 -16.35 -15.34 -12.73
CA GLN A 53 -17.77 -15.68 -12.74
C GLN A 53 -18.28 -15.78 -11.30
N PRO A 54 -19.46 -15.21 -10.99
CA PRO A 54 -19.99 -15.18 -9.64
C PRO A 54 -19.88 -16.57 -9.02
N LYS A 55 -19.03 -16.68 -8.00
CA LYS A 55 -18.88 -17.94 -7.27
C LYS A 55 -20.23 -18.20 -6.61
N PRO A 56 -20.81 -19.42 -6.71
CA PRO A 56 -22.06 -19.74 -6.05
C PRO A 56 -21.98 -19.32 -4.59
N ALA A 57 -23.02 -18.63 -4.10
CA ALA A 57 -23.06 -18.14 -2.73
C ALA A 57 -22.76 -19.29 -1.76
N PRO A 58 -21.84 -19.13 -0.79
CA PRO A 58 -21.64 -20.12 0.25
C PRO A 58 -22.97 -20.36 0.98
N ALA A 59 -23.30 -21.62 1.25
CA ALA A 59 -24.41 -21.94 2.14
C ALA A 59 -24.22 -21.19 3.48
N PRO A 60 -25.30 -20.69 4.10
CA PRO A 60 -25.21 -19.90 5.32
C PRO A 60 -24.42 -20.68 6.39
N THR A 61 -23.20 -20.21 6.65
CA THR A 61 -22.37 -20.70 7.75
C THR A 61 -22.83 -19.97 9.01
N ALA A 62 -22.85 -20.70 10.13
CA ALA A 62 -23.22 -20.17 11.44
C ALA A 62 -22.52 -18.84 11.75
N PRO A 63 -23.16 -17.95 12.54
CA PRO A 63 -22.63 -16.61 12.83
C PRO A 63 -21.18 -16.69 13.32
N GLN A 64 -20.25 -16.14 12.56
CA GLN A 64 -18.89 -15.96 13.05
C GLN A 64 -18.90 -14.88 14.13
N PRO A 65 -18.20 -15.07 15.26
CA PRO A 65 -18.09 -14.04 16.28
C PRO A 65 -17.46 -12.78 15.67
N PRO A 66 -17.90 -11.57 16.10
CA PRO A 66 -17.39 -10.32 15.55
C PRO A 66 -15.88 -10.22 15.77
N VAL A 67 -15.14 -9.97 14.70
CA VAL A 67 -13.72 -9.61 14.77
C VAL A 67 -13.64 -8.24 15.45
N ARG A 68 -13.14 -8.20 16.69
CA ARG A 68 -12.82 -6.94 17.36
C ARG A 68 -11.48 -6.43 16.86
N ILE A 69 -11.49 -5.25 16.26
CA ILE A 69 -10.29 -4.47 16.00
C ILE A 69 -10.17 -3.49 17.17
N ASP A 70 -9.34 -3.83 18.16
CA ASP A 70 -8.95 -2.88 19.19
C ASP A 70 -8.02 -1.85 18.56
N LEU A 71 -8.58 -0.68 18.23
CA LEU A 71 -7.80 0.50 17.88
C LEU A 71 -7.20 1.05 19.19
N GLY A 72 -6.11 0.42 19.65
CA GLY A 72 -5.24 1.03 20.65
C GLY A 72 -4.81 2.41 20.13
N GLU A 73 -4.76 3.40 21.03
CA GLU A 73 -4.33 4.76 20.70
C GLU A 73 -3.04 4.70 19.88
N ALA A 74 -3.15 5.04 18.60
CA ALA A 74 -2.01 5.07 17.71
C ALA A 74 -1.05 6.12 18.29
N PRO A 75 0.23 5.81 18.54
CA PRO A 75 1.19 6.85 18.88
C PRO A 75 1.12 7.89 17.76
N ALA A 76 0.90 9.15 18.15
CA ALA A 76 0.80 10.25 17.21
C ALA A 76 1.98 10.19 16.24
N LEU A 77 1.70 9.84 14.97
CA LEU A 77 2.71 9.83 13.92
C LEU A 77 3.34 11.23 13.89
N PRO A 78 4.67 11.34 13.78
CA PRO A 78 5.40 12.59 13.96
C PRO A 78 5.26 13.53 12.75
N VAL A 79 4.02 13.75 12.27
CA VAL A 79 3.68 14.72 11.23
C VAL A 79 4.09 16.13 11.67
N ALA A 80 3.98 16.43 12.97
CA ALA A 80 4.45 17.69 13.56
C ALA A 80 5.99 17.80 13.54
N ALA A 81 6.73 16.70 13.72
CA ALA A 81 8.19 16.71 13.67
C ALA A 81 8.71 16.85 12.24
N MET A 82 8.00 16.30 11.25
CA MET A 82 8.35 16.45 9.83
C MET A 82 8.04 17.86 9.32
N ALA A 83 6.94 18.48 9.79
CA ALA A 83 6.62 19.87 9.50
C ALA A 83 7.65 20.86 10.11
N ALA A 84 8.12 20.60 11.33
CA ALA A 84 9.14 21.43 11.98
C ALA A 84 10.52 21.34 11.31
N GLN A 85 10.89 20.16 10.78
CA GLN A 85 12.15 19.98 10.05
C GLN A 85 12.16 20.73 8.70
N ASN A 86 11.03 20.75 7.99
CA ASN A 86 10.90 21.50 6.75
C ASN A 86 10.95 23.02 7.00
N ALA A 87 10.25 23.50 8.04
CA ALA A 87 10.27 24.92 8.41
C ALA A 87 11.67 25.39 8.84
N ALA A 88 12.44 24.56 9.56
CA ALA A 88 13.81 24.88 9.98
C ALA A 88 14.81 24.93 8.81
N ALA A 89 14.60 24.13 7.76
CA ALA A 89 15.44 24.14 6.57
C ALA A 89 15.27 25.44 5.74
N GLU A 90 14.09 26.06 5.77
CA GLU A 90 13.82 27.31 5.05
C GLU A 90 14.47 28.54 5.72
N ILE A 91 14.73 28.51 7.03
CA ILE A 91 15.33 29.66 7.77
C ILE A 91 16.86 29.72 7.61
N HIS A 92 17.52 28.63 7.23
CA HIS A 92 18.97 28.58 7.05
C HIS A 92 19.44 28.90 5.62
N ALA A 93 18.51 29.00 4.66
CA ALA A 93 18.79 29.30 3.26
C ALA A 93 18.48 30.75 2.83
N GLY A 94 18.22 31.65 3.79
CA GLY A 94 17.95 33.07 3.58
C GLY A 94 19.12 33.98 3.96
#